data_AF-A0A0K8USF9-F1
#
_entry.id   AF-A0A0K8USF9-F1
#
_cell.length_a   1.000
_cell.length_b   1.000
_cell.length_c   1.000
_cell.angle_alpha   90.00
_cell.angle_beta   90.00
_cell.angle_gamma   90.00
#
_symmetry.space_group_name_H-M   'P 1'
#
loop_
_entity.id
_entity.type
_entity.pdbx_description
1 polymer ?
#
loop_
_entity_poly.entity_id
_entity_poly.type
_entity_poly.pdbx_seq_one_letter_code
_entity_poly.pdbx_strand_id
1 'polypeptide(L)'
;MPDDFKEYIQHWTLESVALVALDKPLGLLRENSENFTDASKLFAALRDWMYLTLDLEYTPSLWRIVATPKFKRLMRALDDIQDVTSKYTMEAIAKLEEEQQRGIEREENEKSILEKLLKIDRKIATVMAMDLLLGGVDTTTSLTVGVLLCLAKNPDKQEKLREEVKRILPQKNGDFAADTLSIG
;
A
#
# COMPACT_ATOMS: atom_id res chain seq x y z
N MET A 1 14.90 -15.90 -11.43
CA MET A 1 13.86 -15.12 -10.73
C MET A 1 12.57 -15.43 -11.47
N PRO A 2 11.48 -15.75 -10.77
CA PRO A 2 10.19 -16.01 -11.42
C PRO A 2 9.75 -14.81 -12.27
N ASP A 3 9.17 -15.06 -13.44
CA ASP A 3 8.73 -14.00 -14.37
C ASP A 3 7.65 -13.10 -13.76
N ASP A 4 6.90 -13.63 -12.79
CA ASP A 4 5.80 -13.00 -12.06
C ASP A 4 6.25 -12.24 -10.79
N PHE A 5 7.53 -12.30 -10.41
CA PHE A 5 7.99 -11.73 -9.14
C PHE A 5 7.67 -10.24 -9.00
N LYS A 6 7.84 -9.48 -10.08
CA LYS A 6 7.58 -8.03 -10.08
C LYS A 6 6.11 -7.72 -9.80
N GLU A 7 5.22 -8.48 -10.43
CA GLU A 7 3.78 -8.31 -10.25
C GLU A 7 3.38 -8.75 -8.84
N TYR A 8 3.91 -9.89 -8.38
CA TYR A 8 3.66 -10.40 -7.04
C TYR A 8 4.09 -9.43 -5.94
N ILE A 9 5.30 -8.85 -6.04
CA ILE A 9 5.80 -7.91 -5.02
C ILE A 9 5.01 -6.59 -5.02
N GLN A 10 4.51 -6.17 -6.18
CA GLN A 10 3.63 -5.01 -6.29
C GLN A 10 2.25 -5.26 -5.67
N HIS A 11 1.64 -6.42 -5.92
CA HIS A 11 0.40 -6.84 -5.27
C HIS A 11 0.56 -6.92 -3.75
N TRP A 12 1.66 -7.53 -3.28
CA TRP A 12 1.97 -7.61 -1.85
C TRP A 12 2.13 -6.22 -1.23
N THR A 13 2.80 -5.31 -1.93
CA THR A 13 3.01 -3.95 -1.42
C THR A 13 1.69 -3.18 -1.34
N LEU A 14 0.85 -3.24 -2.38
CA LEU A 14 -0.46 -2.59 -2.37
C LEU A 14 -1.36 -3.14 -1.25
N GLU A 15 -1.37 -4.46 -1.05
CA GLU A 15 -2.10 -5.09 0.06
C GLU A 15 -1.56 -4.67 1.44
N SER A 16 -0.24 -4.57 1.59
CA SER A 16 0.40 -4.15 2.84
C SER A 16 0.11 -2.68 3.17
N VAL A 17 0.23 -1.78 2.19
CA VAL A 17 -0.07 -0.34 2.38
C VAL A 17 -1.55 -0.15 2.68
N ALA A 18 -2.45 -0.85 1.99
CA ALA A 18 -3.87 -0.78 2.26
C ALA A 18 -4.24 -1.28 3.66
N LEU A 19 -3.59 -2.34 4.16
CA LEU A 19 -3.82 -2.82 5.52
C LEU A 19 -3.41 -1.78 6.56
N VAL A 20 -2.24 -1.15 6.42
CA VAL A 20 -1.76 -0.13 7.35
C VAL A 20 -2.57 1.17 7.27
N ALA A 21 -2.92 1.59 6.06
CA ALA A 21 -3.63 2.84 5.82
C ALA A 21 -5.12 2.74 6.19
N LEU A 22 -5.79 1.64 5.83
CA LEU A 22 -7.25 1.50 5.87
C LEU A 22 -7.77 0.40 6.82
N ASP A 23 -6.92 -0.41 7.44
CA ASP A 23 -7.34 -1.64 8.15
C ASP A 23 -8.15 -2.60 7.25
N LYS A 24 -7.83 -2.63 5.95
CA LYS A 24 -8.58 -3.39 4.95
C LYS A 24 -7.67 -4.22 4.04
N PRO A 25 -7.81 -5.57 4.04
CA PRO A 25 -7.17 -6.40 3.02
C PRO A 25 -7.90 -6.24 1.67
N LEU A 26 -7.13 -5.99 0.62
CA LEU A 26 -7.63 -5.86 -0.75
C LEU A 26 -7.78 -7.22 -1.44
N GLY A 27 -7.12 -8.27 -0.93
CA GLY A 27 -7.18 -9.62 -1.48
C GLY A 27 -6.57 -9.74 -2.89
N LEU A 28 -5.52 -8.98 -3.19
CA LEU A 28 -4.74 -9.14 -4.42
C LEU A 28 -3.88 -10.40 -4.40
N LEU A 29 -3.54 -10.88 -3.20
CA LEU A 29 -2.75 -12.09 -2.99
C LEU A 29 -3.57 -13.38 -2.88
N ARG A 30 -4.91 -13.30 -2.91
CA ARG A 30 -5.80 -14.46 -2.74
C ARG A 30 -6.59 -14.71 -4.03
N GLU A 31 -6.57 -15.95 -4.50
CA GLU A 31 -7.44 -16.38 -5.61
C GLU A 31 -8.92 -16.18 -5.21
N ASN A 32 -9.72 -15.59 -6.11
CA ASN A 32 -11.16 -15.33 -5.93
C ASN A 32 -11.55 -14.33 -4.82
N SER A 33 -10.73 -13.32 -4.53
CA SER A 33 -11.16 -12.19 -3.68
C SER A 33 -12.30 -11.40 -4.32
N GLU A 34 -13.33 -11.09 -3.53
CA GLU A 34 -14.43 -10.20 -3.94
C GLU A 34 -13.94 -8.80 -4.36
N ASN A 35 -12.80 -8.38 -3.81
CA ASN A 35 -12.18 -7.08 -4.05
C ASN A 35 -11.18 -7.10 -5.22
N PHE A 36 -10.91 -8.24 -5.86
CA PHE A 36 -9.87 -8.39 -6.87
C PHE A 36 -10.05 -7.42 -8.04
N THR A 37 -11.28 -7.22 -8.50
CA THR A 37 -11.60 -6.32 -9.63
C THR A 37 -11.22 -4.88 -9.31
N ASP A 38 -11.65 -4.37 -8.16
CA ASP A 38 -11.38 -2.99 -7.73
C ASP A 38 -9.90 -2.79 -7.42
N ALA A 39 -9.26 -3.77 -6.77
CA ALA A 39 -7.85 -3.71 -6.45
C ALA A 39 -6.97 -3.76 -7.72
N SER A 40 -7.35 -4.57 -8.71
CA SER A 40 -6.68 -4.61 -10.03
C SER A 40 -6.89 -3.31 -10.80
N LYS A 41 -8.09 -2.72 -10.73
CA LYS A 41 -8.39 -1.41 -11.32
C LYS A 41 -7.52 -0.33 -10.70
N LEU A 42 -7.42 -0.29 -9.37
CA LEU A 42 -6.56 0.64 -8.63
C LEU A 42 -5.09 0.45 -9.01
N PHE A 43 -4.61 -0.79 -9.08
CA PHE A 43 -3.24 -1.08 -9.48
C PHE A 43 -2.91 -0.57 -10.88
N ALA A 44 -3.79 -0.83 -11.86
CA ALA A 44 -3.63 -0.35 -13.22
C ALA A 44 -3.63 1.19 -13.29
N ALA A 45 -4.53 1.83 -12.54
CA ALA A 45 -4.65 3.28 -12.48
C ALA A 45 -3.42 3.95 -11.84
N LEU A 46 -2.90 3.40 -10.74
CA LEU A 46 -1.66 3.87 -10.09
C LEU A 46 -0.46 3.84 -11.04
N ARG A 47 -0.29 2.74 -11.78
CA ARG A 47 0.79 2.60 -12.76
C ARG A 47 0.67 3.61 -13.90
N ASP A 48 -0.53 3.80 -14.42
CA ASP A 48 -0.81 4.79 -15.47
C ASP A 48 -0.55 6.21 -14.98
N TRP A 49 -1.03 6.54 -13.78
CA TRP A 49 -0.80 7.83 -13.13
C TRP A 49 0.69 8.14 -12.99
N MET A 50 1.48 7.21 -12.43
CA MET A 50 2.92 7.41 -12.25
C MET A 50 3.65 7.63 -13.58
N TYR A 51 3.40 6.76 -14.56
CA TYR A 51 4.06 6.87 -15.86
C TYR A 51 3.69 8.16 -16.59
N LEU A 52 2.40 8.51 -16.63
CA LEU A 52 1.92 9.68 -17.36
C LEU A 52 2.30 10.99 -16.68
N THR A 53 2.34 11.03 -15.35
CA THR A 53 2.79 12.22 -14.61
C THR A 53 4.25 12.52 -14.95
N LEU A 54 5.14 11.52 -14.84
CA LEU A 54 6.54 11.69 -15.21
C LEU A 54 6.71 12.10 -16.68
N ASP A 55 6.02 11.44 -17.61
CA ASP A 55 6.13 11.78 -19.03
C ASP A 55 5.64 13.21 -19.33
N LEU A 56 4.52 13.64 -18.73
CA LEU A 56 3.94 14.97 -18.97
C LEU A 56 4.67 16.11 -18.26
N GLU A 57 5.38 15.85 -17.16
CA GLU A 57 6.19 16.84 -16.45
C GLU A 57 7.57 17.04 -17.08
N TYR A 58 8.22 15.95 -17.52
CA TYR A 58 9.60 16.00 -18.01
C TYR A 58 9.70 16.21 -19.53
N THR A 59 8.63 16.05 -20.29
CA THR A 59 8.61 16.37 -21.73
C THR A 59 7.94 17.72 -22.01
N PRO A 60 8.41 18.51 -22.99
CA PRO A 60 7.68 19.67 -23.46
C PRO A 60 6.31 19.24 -23.98
N SER A 61 5.28 19.46 -23.17
CA SER A 61 3.95 18.91 -23.44
C SER A 61 2.90 20.01 -23.53
N LEU A 62 2.08 19.92 -24.56
CA LEU A 62 1.01 20.88 -24.85
C LEU A 62 -0.19 20.75 -23.90
N TRP A 63 -0.13 19.87 -22.89
CA TRP A 63 -1.24 19.64 -21.97
C TRP A 63 -1.70 20.92 -21.24
N ARG A 64 -0.80 21.88 -21.03
CA ARG A 64 -1.11 23.18 -20.41
C ARG A 64 -1.94 24.11 -21.31
N ILE A 65 -2.03 23.81 -22.61
CA ILE A 65 -2.73 24.63 -23.61
C ILE A 65 -3.97 23.90 -24.12
N VAL A 66 -3.87 22.58 -24.36
CA VAL A 66 -4.98 21.75 -24.86
C VAL A 66 -4.99 20.42 -24.11
N ALA A 67 -6.19 19.92 -23.78
CA ALA A 67 -6.37 18.59 -23.19
C ALA A 67 -5.96 17.47 -24.17
N THR A 68 -4.67 17.13 -24.17
CA THR A 68 -4.10 16.07 -25.02
C THR A 68 -4.65 14.69 -24.64
N PRO A 69 -4.59 13.68 -25.53
CA PRO A 69 -4.99 12.32 -25.20
C PRO A 69 -4.27 11.74 -23.98
N LYS A 70 -2.97 12.05 -23.82
CA LYS A 70 -2.18 11.64 -22.64
C LYS A 70 -2.71 12.28 -21.36
N PHE A 71 -3.00 13.59 -21.38
CA PHE A 71 -3.59 14.28 -20.23
C PHE A 71 -4.98 13.72 -19.88
N LYS A 72 -5.83 13.44 -20.87
CA LYS A 72 -7.13 12.80 -20.64
C LYS A 72 -7.01 11.41 -20.02
N ARG A 73 -5.98 10.64 -20.39
CA ARG A 73 -5.71 9.33 -19.77
C ARG A 73 -5.22 9.49 -18.33
N LEU A 74 -4.38 10.48 -18.05
CA LEU A 74 -3.96 10.81 -16.68
C LEU A 74 -5.16 11.17 -15.80
N MET A 75 -6.07 12.02 -16.29
CA MET A 75 -7.28 12.37 -15.55
C MET A 75 -8.16 11.14 -15.26
N ARG A 76 -8.36 10.24 -16.23
CA ARG A 76 -9.11 8.99 -15.98
C ARG A 76 -8.43 8.10 -14.94
N ALA A 77 -7.10 8.01 -14.95
CA ALA A 77 -6.37 7.25 -13.94
C ALA A 77 -6.57 7.85 -12.55
N LEU A 78 -6.56 9.19 -12.43
CA LEU A 78 -6.87 9.89 -11.18
C LEU A 78 -8.32 9.67 -10.73
N ASP A 79 -9.29 9.71 -11.66
CA ASP A 79 -10.70 9.42 -11.36
C ASP A 79 -10.86 7.98 -10.85
N ASP A 80 -10.23 7.01 -11.51
CA ASP A 80 -10.27 5.59 -11.11
C ASP A 80 -9.62 5.36 -9.73
N ILE A 81 -8.49 6.01 -9.46
CA ILE A 81 -7.85 6.03 -8.13
C ILE A 81 -8.82 6.62 -7.11
N GLN A 82 -9.38 7.79 -7.40
CA GLN A 82 -10.30 8.49 -6.49
C GLN A 82 -11.50 7.62 -6.16
N ASP A 83 -12.14 7.02 -7.16
CA ASP A 83 -13.33 6.19 -6.98
C ASP A 83 -13.06 4.99 -6.07
N VAL A 84 -11.99 4.23 -6.35
CA VAL A 84 -11.69 3.02 -5.59
C VAL A 84 -11.21 3.34 -4.18
N THR A 85 -10.31 4.32 -4.03
CA THR A 85 -9.79 4.71 -2.71
C THR A 85 -10.86 5.34 -1.83
N SER A 86 -11.75 6.16 -2.41
CA SER A 86 -12.87 6.76 -1.70
C SER A 86 -13.86 5.70 -1.22
N LYS A 87 -14.19 4.71 -2.08
CA LYS A 87 -15.02 3.56 -1.71
C LYS A 87 -14.44 2.83 -0.50
N TYR A 88 -13.18 2.39 -0.56
CA TYR A 88 -12.57 1.65 0.54
C TYR A 88 -12.38 2.46 1.81
N THR A 89 -12.09 3.75 1.67
CA THR A 89 -11.99 4.66 2.81
C THR A 89 -13.34 4.83 3.51
N MET A 90 -14.43 5.02 2.74
CA MET A 90 -15.77 5.11 3.33
C MET A 90 -16.20 3.82 4.02
N GLU A 91 -15.91 2.67 3.41
CA GLU A 91 -16.19 1.36 4.01
C GLU A 91 -15.40 1.14 5.31
N ALA A 92 -14.11 1.53 5.33
CA ALA A 92 -13.28 1.45 6.52
C ALA A 92 -13.76 2.40 7.63
N ILE A 93 -14.14 3.63 7.30
CA ILE A 93 -14.74 4.58 8.24
C ILE A 93 -16.03 4.02 8.84
N ALA A 94 -16.93 3.51 8.00
CA ALA A 94 -18.21 2.96 8.46
C ALA A 94 -18.02 1.77 9.41
N LYS A 95 -17.06 0.89 9.11
CA LYS A 95 -16.68 -0.23 9.99
C LYS A 95 -16.16 0.27 11.35
N LEU A 96 -15.27 1.27 11.35
CA LEU A 96 -14.73 1.85 12.58
C LEU A 96 -15.81 2.55 13.42
N GLU A 97 -16.72 3.28 12.77
CA GLU A 97 -17.88 3.91 13.44
C GLU A 97 -18.82 2.86 14.06
N GLU A 98 -19.07 1.73 13.39
CA GLU A 98 -19.86 0.62 13.93
C GLU A 98 -19.17 -0.04 15.13
N GLU A 99 -17.86 -0.31 15.04
CA GLU A 99 -17.07 -0.86 16.15
C GLU A 99 -17.12 0.06 17.38
N GLN A 100 -17.00 1.36 17.16
CA GLN A 100 -17.10 2.36 18.23
C GLN A 100 -18.50 2.39 18.87
N GLN A 101 -19.56 2.31 18.07
CA GLN A 101 -20.94 2.23 18.59
C GLN A 101 -21.18 0.97 19.43
N ARG A 102 -20.46 -0.12 19.12
CA ARG A 102 -20.50 -1.39 19.86
C ARG A 102 -19.58 -1.40 21.09
N GLY A 103 -18.86 -0.31 21.35
CA GLY A 103 -17.94 -0.18 22.48
C GLY A 103 -16.64 -0.96 22.32
N ILE A 104 -16.27 -1.33 21.10
CA ILE A 104 -15.00 -1.98 20.80
C ILE A 104 -13.93 -0.89 20.73
N GLU A 105 -13.01 -0.87 21.70
CA GLU A 105 -11.86 0.03 21.71
C GLU A 105 -10.57 -0.78 21.59
N ARG A 106 -9.79 -0.51 20.55
CA ARG A 106 -8.49 -1.15 20.31
C ARG A 106 -7.37 -0.42 21.06
N GLU A 107 -6.32 -1.15 21.42
CA GLU A 107 -5.11 -0.55 21.96
C GLU A 107 -4.48 0.43 20.96
N GLU A 108 -3.80 1.47 21.45
CA GLU A 108 -3.31 2.57 20.60
C GLU A 108 -2.26 2.15 19.56
N ASN A 109 -1.53 1.07 19.82
CA ASN A 109 -0.59 0.42 18.91
C ASN A 109 -1.28 -0.37 17.78
N GLU A 110 -2.51 -0.83 18.00
CA GLU A 110 -3.30 -1.61 17.02
C GLU A 110 -4.20 -0.74 16.13
N LYS A 111 -4.38 0.53 16.49
CA LYS A 111 -5.17 1.48 15.70
C LYS A 111 -4.50 1.81 14.37
N SER A 112 -5.26 1.73 13.28
CA SER A 112 -4.81 2.13 11.95
C SER A 112 -4.56 3.64 11.85
N ILE A 113 -3.81 4.08 10.82
CA ILE A 113 -3.60 5.51 10.59
C ILE A 113 -4.94 6.21 10.36
N LEU A 114 -5.84 5.60 9.59
CA LEU A 114 -7.19 6.12 9.37
C LEU A 114 -7.95 6.29 10.70
N GLU A 115 -7.92 5.29 11.59
CA GLU A 115 -8.62 5.37 12.89
C GLU A 115 -8.07 6.52 13.76
N LYS A 116 -6.75 6.69 13.79
CA LYS A 116 -6.11 7.80 14.52
C LYS A 116 -6.51 9.16 13.94
N LEU A 117 -6.55 9.28 12.62
CA LEU A 117 -6.90 10.53 11.94
C LEU A 117 -8.39 10.85 12.00
N LEU A 118 -9.28 9.85 12.05
CA LEU A 118 -10.72 10.06 12.18
C LEU A 118 -11.09 10.78 13.47
N LYS A 119 -10.33 10.59 14.54
CA LYS A 119 -10.50 11.33 15.81
C LYS A 119 -10.21 12.83 15.67
N ILE A 120 -9.47 13.24 14.64
CA ILE A 120 -9.10 14.63 14.37
C ILE A 120 -10.11 15.26 13.41
N ASP A 121 -10.16 14.74 12.19
CA ASP A 121 -11.05 15.26 11.14
C ASP A 121 -11.24 14.21 10.03
N ARG A 122 -12.50 13.97 9.65
CA ARG A 122 -12.87 12.97 8.65
C ARG A 122 -12.29 13.28 7.26
N LYS A 123 -12.25 14.55 6.87
CA LYS A 123 -11.74 14.95 5.56
C LYS A 123 -10.23 14.76 5.49
N ILE A 124 -9.51 15.14 6.56
CA ILE A 124 -8.07 14.87 6.69
C ILE A 124 -7.80 13.37 6.63
N ALA A 125 -8.53 12.57 7.42
CA ALA A 125 -8.39 11.12 7.42
C ALA A 125 -8.58 10.53 6.02
N THR A 126 -9.58 11.03 5.28
CA THR A 126 -9.87 10.57 3.91
C THR A 126 -8.74 10.91 2.94
N VAL A 127 -8.30 12.18 2.90
CA VAL A 127 -7.22 12.62 1.99
C VAL A 127 -5.92 11.88 2.30
N MET A 128 -5.57 11.75 3.58
CA MET A 128 -4.34 11.08 4.00
C MET A 128 -4.33 9.58 3.65
N ALA A 129 -5.47 8.90 3.77
CA ALA A 129 -5.58 7.50 3.37
C ALA A 129 -5.32 7.30 1.87
N MET A 130 -5.83 8.23 1.05
CA MET A 130 -5.60 8.25 -0.39
C MET A 130 -4.12 8.52 -0.72
N ASP A 131 -3.52 9.52 -0.07
CA ASP A 131 -2.11 9.89 -0.26
C ASP A 131 -1.16 8.74 0.12
N LEU A 132 -1.47 8.01 1.20
CA LEU A 132 -0.70 6.84 1.61
C LEU A 132 -0.72 5.72 0.56
N LEU A 133 -1.89 5.46 -0.04
CA LEU A 133 -2.02 4.47 -1.12
C LEU A 133 -1.27 4.90 -2.39
N LEU A 134 -1.31 6.19 -2.72
CA LEU A 134 -0.62 6.74 -3.90
C LEU A 134 0.90 6.71 -3.75
N GLY A 135 1.41 7.20 -2.61
CA GLY A 135 2.85 7.34 -2.38
C GLY A 135 3.55 6.08 -1.86
N GLY A 136 2.82 5.20 -1.18
CA GLY A 136 3.41 4.06 -0.48
C GLY A 136 3.76 2.86 -1.37
N VAL A 137 3.04 2.67 -2.48
CA VAL A 137 3.12 1.42 -3.27
C VAL A 137 4.45 1.32 -4.01
N ASP A 138 4.76 2.26 -4.89
CA ASP A 138 5.95 2.15 -5.75
C ASP A 138 7.26 2.35 -4.96
N THR A 139 7.25 3.22 -3.94
CA THR A 139 8.41 3.47 -3.08
C THR A 139 8.78 2.22 -2.27
N THR A 140 7.80 1.61 -1.60
CA THR A 140 8.01 0.39 -0.80
C THR A 140 8.33 -0.82 -1.69
N THR A 141 7.72 -0.90 -2.87
CA THR A 141 8.05 -1.92 -3.89
C THR A 141 9.54 -1.81 -4.25
N SER A 142 9.97 -0.61 -4.66
CA SER A 142 11.35 -0.37 -5.10
C SER A 142 12.37 -0.61 -3.98
N LEU A 143 12.05 -0.18 -2.75
CA LEU A 143 12.87 -0.43 -1.58
C LEU A 143 13.01 -1.93 -1.30
N THR A 144 11.90 -2.66 -1.30
CA THR A 144 11.89 -4.11 -1.01
C THR A 144 12.68 -4.87 -2.06
N VAL A 145 12.49 -4.57 -3.34
CA VAL A 145 13.27 -5.14 -4.44
C VAL A 145 14.76 -4.81 -4.28
N GLY A 146 15.09 -3.57 -3.93
CA GLY A 146 16.47 -3.14 -3.69
C GLY A 146 17.13 -3.90 -2.54
N VAL A 147 16.45 -4.06 -1.41
CA VAL A 147 16.93 -4.83 -0.26
C VAL A 147 17.16 -6.29 -0.64
N LEU A 148 16.20 -6.93 -1.30
CA LEU A 148 16.33 -8.33 -1.74
C LEU A 148 17.49 -8.51 -2.73
N LEU A 149 17.69 -7.56 -3.63
CA LEU A 149 18.83 -7.56 -4.54
C LEU A 149 20.17 -7.42 -3.79
N CYS A 150 20.25 -6.52 -2.82
CA CYS A 150 21.44 -6.35 -1.98
C CYS A 150 21.75 -7.62 -1.19
N LEU A 151 20.74 -8.28 -0.60
CA LEU A 151 20.92 -9.53 0.13
C LEU A 151 21.41 -10.65 -0.81
N ALA A 152 20.77 -10.80 -1.98
CA ALA A 152 21.16 -11.82 -2.96
C ALA A 152 22.59 -11.64 -3.48
N LYS A 153 23.10 -10.41 -3.53
CA LYS A 153 24.48 -10.09 -3.92
C LYS A 153 25.50 -10.22 -2.79
N ASN A 154 25.07 -10.33 -1.53
CA ASN A 154 25.94 -10.40 -0.35
C ASN A 154 25.53 -11.59 0.54
N PRO A 155 25.92 -12.83 0.18
CA PRO A 155 25.47 -14.04 0.89
C PRO A 155 25.86 -14.08 2.38
N ASP A 156 26.99 -13.48 2.75
CA ASP A 156 27.44 -13.35 4.14
C ASP A 156 26.46 -12.49 4.98
N LYS A 157 25.94 -11.41 4.39
CA LYS A 157 24.92 -10.56 5.03
C LYS A 157 23.57 -11.24 5.08
N GLN A 158 23.21 -11.97 4.02
CA GLN A 158 21.97 -12.73 3.99
C GLN A 158 21.94 -13.82 5.07
N GLU A 159 23.04 -14.54 5.27
CA GLU A 159 23.10 -15.56 6.33
C GLU A 159 23.07 -14.92 7.72
N LYS A 160 23.80 -13.82 7.94
CA LYS A 160 23.74 -13.09 9.21
C LYS A 160 22.31 -12.64 9.55
N LEU A 161 21.60 -12.06 8.58
CA LEU A 161 20.19 -11.66 8.76
C LEU A 161 19.31 -12.88 9.07
N ARG A 162 19.55 -14.00 8.39
CA ARG A 162 18.80 -15.25 8.62
C ARG A 162 19.00 -15.80 10.02
N GLU A 163 20.24 -15.80 10.53
CA GLU A 163 20.56 -16.22 11.89
C GLU A 163 19.85 -15.33 12.92
N GLU A 164 19.85 -14.02 12.70
CA GLU A 164 19.19 -13.06 13.57
C GLU A 164 17.67 -13.27 13.61
N VAL A 165 17.04 -13.45 12.44
CA VAL A 165 15.61 -13.77 12.33
C VAL A 165 15.28 -15.09 13.02
N LYS A 166 16.08 -16.15 12.84
CA LYS A 166 15.85 -17.45 13.52
C LYS A 166 16.00 -17.36 15.03
N ARG A 167 16.90 -16.50 15.52
CA ARG A 167 17.11 -16.27 16.95
C ARG A 167 15.91 -15.58 17.58
N ILE A 168 15.37 -14.57 16.90
CA ILE A 168 14.24 -13.76 17.38
C ILE A 168 12.91 -14.52 17.18
N LEU A 169 12.78 -15.26 16.08
CA LEU A 169 11.60 -16.02 15.69
C LEU A 169 11.93 -17.51 15.53
N PRO A 170 12.13 -18.26 16.64
CA PRO A 170 12.57 -19.65 16.61
C PRO A 170 11.52 -20.62 16.07
N GLN A 171 10.24 -20.24 16.12
CA GLN A 171 9.14 -21.00 15.53
C GLN A 171 8.57 -20.26 14.32
N LYS A 172 8.32 -20.99 13.22
CA LYS A 172 7.79 -20.42 11.97
C LYS A 172 6.49 -19.61 12.14
N ASN A 173 5.69 -19.97 13.14
CA ASN A 173 4.41 -19.33 13.45
C ASN A 173 4.43 -18.64 14.83
N GLY A 174 5.61 -18.29 15.36
CA GLY A 174 5.70 -17.52 16.60
C GLY A 174 5.17 -16.09 16.40
N ASP A 175 4.75 -15.44 17.47
CA ASP A 175 4.33 -14.04 17.42
C ASP A 175 5.54 -13.14 17.13
N PHE A 176 5.48 -12.43 16.02
CA PHE A 176 6.46 -11.41 15.66
C PHE A 176 5.99 -10.05 16.20
N ALA A 177 6.29 -9.78 17.47
CA ALA A 177 5.96 -8.49 18.10
C ALA A 177 7.07 -7.45 17.84
N ALA A 178 6.72 -6.18 17.66
CA ALA A 178 7.69 -5.09 17.45
C ALA A 178 8.75 -5.01 18.58
N ASP A 179 8.38 -5.40 19.79
CA ASP A 179 9.26 -5.44 20.98
C ASP A 179 10.35 -6.52 20.89
N THR A 180 10.23 -7.48 19.98
CA THR A 180 11.28 -8.49 19.76
C THR A 180 12.49 -7.93 19.00
N LEU A 181 12.37 -6.75 18.38
CA LEU A 181 13.45 -6.05 17.66
C LEU A 181 14.29 -5.13 18.57
N SER A 182 13.80 -4.78 19.77
CA SER A 182 14.48 -3.85 20.69
C SER A 182 15.48 -4.53 21.64
N ILE A 183 15.71 -5.85 21.51
CA ILE A 183 16.65 -6.64 22.33
C ILE A 183 18.01 -6.84 21.61
N GLY A 184 18.36 -5.93 20.69
CA GLY A 184 19.60 -5.95 19.91
C GLY A 184 20.71 -5.09 20.50
#